data_AF-A0AAN8ZAM3-F1
#
_entry.id   AF-A0AAN8ZAM3-F1
#
_cell.length_a   1.000
_cell.length_b   1.000
_cell.length_c   1.000
_cell.angle_alpha   90.00
_cell.angle_beta   90.00
_cell.angle_gamma   90.00
#
_symmetry.space_group_name_H-M   'P 1'
#
loop_
_entity.id
_entity.type
_entity.pdbx_description
1 polymer ?
#
loop_
_entity_poly.entity_id
_entity_poly.type
_entity_poly.pdbx_seq_one_letter_code
_entity_poly.pdbx_strand_id
1 'polypeptide(L)'
;MECAGKGRGSRCVGPPIRRCAHCAAVAYCSLSHQISHWKDHKKECERLEEQMRRADALHDFPFTYSQDTTLKVCEKQETRCSFLVKQGLHQEGMWKYECHCGASITPFDSSRFDDSWNLPKDLCPCTGPKSPLSSRFNSWRDYYEWRCIPLHSPVALLLHWPLTIFYATQLAVRRGLIPEIGDQLHIHYLGPEKELFQLAVFGELCALFPGVKVHMELIGPAIPLHRDGEEIDLCGYAHCVETSCECKSSSEKVGLGSPNYRASAVTLLLRKGLYHDCYSDIVKNSSPDIIVAPNAGIAAYSSWIQSIELIENINVPAIFTDYCEEAVHLAASCISSITGHSLTTPIQLNPFRQPMAVEDSVLFLPCYSNCFLFGISGQSKVNKDLETTI
;
A
#
# COMPACT_ATOMS: atom_id res chain seq x y z
N MET A 1 -13.09 18.07 3.01
CA MET A 1 -12.75 18.67 4.33
C MET A 1 -14.00 18.91 5.16
N GLU A 2 -14.12 18.20 6.28
CA GLU A 2 -15.19 18.42 7.25
C GLU A 2 -14.77 19.41 8.35
N CYS A 3 -15.75 20.03 9.02
CA CYS A 3 -15.46 20.86 10.19
C CYS A 3 -15.01 19.96 11.35
N ALA A 4 -13.85 20.21 11.93
CA ALA A 4 -13.34 19.42 13.06
C ALA A 4 -14.21 19.54 14.34
N GLY A 5 -15.04 20.58 14.45
CA GLY A 5 -16.03 20.72 15.52
C GLY A 5 -17.41 20.12 15.19
N LYS A 6 -17.58 19.43 14.06
CA LYS A 6 -18.85 18.80 13.67
C LYS A 6 -19.31 17.84 14.76
N GLY A 7 -20.60 17.89 15.09
CA GLY A 7 -21.19 17.10 16.18
C GLY A 7 -21.04 17.70 17.58
N ARG A 8 -20.35 18.84 17.74
CA ARG A 8 -20.16 19.50 19.05
C ARG A 8 -21.14 20.65 19.24
N GLY A 9 -22.32 20.30 19.78
CA GLY A 9 -23.32 21.25 20.29
C GLY A 9 -24.20 21.89 19.20
N SER A 10 -23.62 22.70 18.31
CA SER A 10 -24.36 23.43 17.28
C SER A 10 -24.12 22.86 15.87
N ARG A 11 -25.06 23.09 14.95
CA ARG A 11 -24.95 22.67 13.54
C ARG A 11 -23.83 23.46 12.84
N CYS A 12 -23.19 22.84 11.85
CA CYS A 12 -22.23 23.52 10.99
C CYS A 12 -22.90 24.68 10.23
N VAL A 13 -22.20 25.80 10.12
CA VAL A 13 -22.70 27.05 9.51
C VAL A 13 -22.17 27.28 8.09
N GLY A 14 -21.41 26.32 7.53
CA GLY A 14 -20.81 26.42 6.20
C GLY A 14 -19.55 25.57 6.06
N PRO A 15 -18.80 25.73 4.97
CA PRO A 15 -17.53 25.03 4.77
C PRO A 15 -16.47 25.45 5.80
N PRO A 16 -15.58 24.54 6.22
CA PRO A 16 -14.57 24.82 7.23
C PRO A 16 -13.39 25.58 6.63
N ILE A 17 -13.46 26.92 6.62
CA ILE A 17 -12.42 27.80 6.07
C ILE A 17 -11.42 28.30 7.13
N ARG A 18 -11.71 28.15 8.42
CA ARG A 18 -10.86 28.64 9.51
C ARG A 18 -9.89 27.56 9.95
N ARG A 19 -8.66 27.57 9.44
CA ARG A 19 -7.59 26.65 9.89
C ARG A 19 -7.14 27.00 11.31
N CYS A 20 -6.75 25.99 12.09
CA CYS A 20 -6.06 26.22 13.36
C CYS A 20 -4.79 27.03 13.11
N ALA A 21 -4.59 28.14 13.83
CA ALA A 21 -3.46 29.05 13.59
C ALA A 21 -2.10 28.46 13.99
N HIS A 22 -2.09 27.43 14.83
CA HIS A 22 -0.87 26.74 15.26
C HIS A 22 -0.53 25.59 14.31
N CYS A 23 -1.32 24.52 14.33
CA CYS A 23 -0.98 23.31 13.57
C CYS A 23 -1.35 23.39 12.09
N ALA A 24 -2.28 24.25 11.68
CA ALA A 24 -2.89 24.29 10.35
C ALA A 24 -3.56 22.97 9.86
N ALA A 25 -3.39 21.83 10.52
CA ALA A 25 -3.90 20.52 10.08
C ALA A 25 -5.43 20.36 10.13
N VAL A 26 -6.14 21.15 10.94
CA VAL A 26 -7.61 21.09 11.09
C VAL A 26 -8.27 22.42 10.72
N ALA A 27 -9.53 22.38 10.28
CA ALA A 27 -10.31 23.59 10.04
C ALA A 27 -11.73 23.54 10.62
N TYR A 28 -12.29 24.73 10.83
CA TYR A 28 -13.57 24.96 11.47
C TYR A 28 -14.46 25.85 10.60
N CYS A 29 -15.77 25.60 10.63
CA CYS A 29 -16.73 26.49 9.98
C CYS A 29 -17.06 27.73 10.83
N SER A 30 -16.75 27.72 12.14
CA SER A 30 -16.99 28.85 13.05
C SER A 30 -16.00 28.89 14.22
N LEU A 31 -15.88 30.07 14.85
CA LEU A 31 -15.10 30.24 16.08
C LEU A 31 -15.68 29.41 17.24
N SER A 32 -17.00 29.31 17.33
CA SER A 32 -17.67 28.49 18.35
C SER A 32 -17.25 27.02 18.26
N HIS A 33 -17.20 26.45 17.06
CA HIS A 33 -16.73 25.09 16.84
C HIS A 33 -15.26 24.91 17.21
N GLN A 34 -14.39 25.86 16.87
CA GLN A 34 -12.99 25.86 17.29
C GLN A 34 -12.84 25.84 18.81
N ILE A 35 -13.53 26.73 19.53
CA ILE A 35 -13.50 26.79 21.00
C ILE A 35 -14.02 25.48 21.60
N SER A 36 -15.10 24.93 21.04
CA SER A 36 -15.70 23.69 21.54
C SER A 36 -14.80 22.46 21.34
N HIS A 37 -14.08 22.40 20.22
CA HIS A 37 -13.15 21.29 19.89
C HIS A 37 -11.81 21.40 20.64
N TRP A 38 -11.42 22.61 21.07
CA TRP A 38 -10.12 22.87 21.68
C TRP A 38 -9.78 21.94 22.86
N LYS A 39 -10.77 21.48 23.62
CA LYS A 39 -10.56 20.56 24.75
C LYS A 39 -9.86 19.26 24.35
N ASP A 40 -10.15 18.76 23.15
CA ASP A 40 -9.57 17.53 22.61
C ASP A 40 -8.37 17.87 21.74
N HIS A 41 -8.54 18.82 20.81
CA HIS A 41 -7.49 19.23 19.88
C HIS A 41 -6.20 19.73 20.55
N LYS A 42 -6.27 20.37 21.73
CA LYS A 42 -5.07 20.87 22.41
C LYS A 42 -4.01 19.79 22.66
N LYS A 43 -4.40 18.52 22.81
CA LYS A 43 -3.49 17.39 23.03
C LYS A 43 -2.86 16.88 21.74
N GLU A 44 -3.44 17.25 20.60
CA GLU A 44 -3.05 16.80 19.27
C GLU A 44 -2.33 17.92 18.51
N CYS A 45 -2.60 19.18 18.84
CA CYS A 45 -2.19 20.36 18.07
C CYS A 45 -0.67 20.44 17.88
N GLU A 46 0.11 20.25 18.93
CA GLU A 46 1.59 20.28 18.84
C GLU A 46 2.11 19.16 17.93
N ARG A 47 1.63 17.93 18.12
CA ARG A 47 1.97 16.79 17.26
C ARG A 47 1.61 17.05 15.79
N LEU A 48 0.40 17.53 15.53
CA LEU A 48 -0.06 17.85 14.18
C LEU A 48 0.75 19.00 13.55
N GLU A 49 1.21 19.97 14.34
CA GLU A 49 2.11 21.02 13.87
C GLU A 49 3.44 20.44 13.40
N GLU A 50 4.03 19.53 14.17
CA GLU A 50 5.27 18.85 13.76
C GLU A 50 5.11 18.03 12.47
N GLN A 51 4.00 17.29 12.35
CA GLN A 51 3.70 16.53 11.13
C GLN A 51 3.52 17.47 9.93
N MET A 52 2.86 18.61 10.11
CA MET A 52 2.75 19.63 9.05
C MET A 52 4.09 20.23 8.65
N ARG A 53 5.06 20.36 9.56
CA ARG A 53 6.43 20.83 9.21
C ARG A 53 7.18 19.87 8.30
N ARG A 54 6.79 18.59 8.24
CA ARG A 54 7.39 17.57 7.36
C ARG A 54 6.71 17.50 5.99
N ALA A 55 5.69 18.32 5.73
CA ALA A 55 4.88 18.22 4.53
C ALA A 55 5.68 18.29 3.22
N ASP A 56 6.66 19.20 3.14
CA ASP A 56 7.48 19.37 1.93
C ASP A 56 8.24 18.09 1.56
N ALA A 57 8.79 17.38 2.55
CA ALA A 57 9.45 16.10 2.32
C ALA A 57 8.48 15.00 1.84
N LEU A 58 7.20 15.09 2.21
CA LEU A 58 6.16 14.15 1.73
C LEU A 58 5.71 14.46 0.31
N HIS A 59 5.80 15.71 -0.13
CA HIS A 59 5.53 16.13 -1.51
C HIS A 59 6.70 15.84 -2.47
N ASP A 60 7.89 15.52 -1.94
CA ASP A 60 9.08 15.27 -2.76
C ASP A 60 8.99 13.91 -3.48
N PHE A 61 8.79 13.99 -4.79
CA PHE A 61 8.75 12.87 -5.72
C PHE A 61 9.52 13.24 -6.99
N PRO A 62 10.17 12.27 -7.66
CA PRO A 62 11.04 12.56 -8.80
C PRO A 62 10.29 12.71 -10.14
N PHE A 63 8.95 12.77 -10.15
CA PHE A 63 8.17 12.68 -11.38
C PHE A 63 7.89 14.05 -12.01
N THR A 64 7.80 14.10 -13.34
CA THR A 64 7.48 15.35 -14.04
C THR A 64 6.07 15.85 -13.74
N TYR A 65 5.19 14.96 -13.29
CA TYR A 65 3.81 15.27 -12.90
C TYR A 65 3.63 15.52 -11.41
N SER A 66 4.69 15.49 -10.60
CA SER A 66 4.57 15.58 -9.13
C SER A 66 3.84 16.83 -8.66
N GLN A 67 4.04 17.99 -9.30
CA GLN A 67 3.30 19.20 -8.94
C GLN A 67 1.78 19.05 -9.15
N ASP A 68 1.39 18.40 -10.25
CA ASP A 68 -0.01 18.18 -10.61
C ASP A 68 -0.69 17.18 -9.67
N THR A 69 0.02 16.09 -9.30
CA THR A 69 -0.54 15.01 -8.48
C THR A 69 -0.41 15.22 -6.97
N THR A 70 0.29 16.28 -6.54
CA THR A 70 0.47 16.62 -5.12
C THR A 70 -0.20 17.96 -4.79
N LEU A 71 0.52 19.07 -4.94
CA LEU A 71 0.08 20.40 -4.54
C LEU A 71 -1.23 20.82 -5.22
N LYS A 72 -1.36 20.63 -6.54
CA LYS A 72 -2.60 21.00 -7.25
C LYS A 72 -3.79 20.14 -6.84
N VAL A 73 -3.59 18.87 -6.49
CA VAL A 73 -4.66 18.03 -5.90
C VAL A 73 -5.05 18.55 -4.51
N CYS A 74 -4.07 18.85 -3.64
CA CYS A 74 -4.33 19.42 -2.31
C CYS A 74 -5.07 20.77 -2.38
N GLU A 75 -4.76 21.59 -3.39
CA GLU A 75 -5.40 22.89 -3.66
C GLU A 75 -6.73 22.78 -4.43
N LYS A 76 -7.15 21.56 -4.78
CA LYS A 76 -8.37 21.28 -5.57
C LYS A 76 -8.37 21.91 -6.97
N GLN A 77 -7.20 22.13 -7.54
CA GLN A 77 -7.00 22.60 -8.91
C GLN A 77 -6.85 21.44 -9.91
N GLU A 78 -6.40 20.29 -9.42
CA GLU A 78 -6.34 19.03 -10.16
C GLU A 78 -7.11 17.96 -9.39
N THR A 79 -7.62 16.97 -10.11
CA THR A 79 -8.20 15.76 -9.55
C THR A 79 -7.51 14.55 -10.17
N ARG A 80 -7.61 13.39 -9.53
CA ARG A 80 -7.16 12.11 -10.06
C ARG A 80 -7.84 11.81 -11.40
N CYS A 81 -9.16 12.03 -11.54
CA CYS A 81 -9.84 11.84 -12.82
C CYS A 81 -9.25 12.78 -13.90
N SER A 82 -9.11 14.09 -13.63
CA SER A 82 -8.58 15.04 -14.61
C SER A 82 -7.11 14.78 -14.98
N PHE A 83 -6.29 14.35 -14.02
CA PHE A 83 -4.93 13.90 -14.29
C PHE A 83 -4.92 12.67 -15.23
N LEU A 84 -5.69 11.63 -14.90
CA LEU A 84 -5.75 10.42 -15.73
C LEU A 84 -6.32 10.70 -17.13
N VAL A 85 -7.25 11.65 -17.28
CA VAL A 85 -7.74 12.11 -18.59
C VAL A 85 -6.61 12.72 -19.41
N LYS A 86 -5.78 13.58 -18.80
CA LYS A 86 -4.61 14.18 -19.47
C LYS A 86 -3.58 13.13 -19.90
N GLN A 87 -3.47 12.02 -19.15
CA GLN A 87 -2.61 10.89 -19.50
C GLN A 87 -3.24 9.93 -20.52
N GLY A 88 -4.52 10.09 -20.87
CA GLY A 88 -5.24 9.14 -21.73
C GLY A 88 -5.51 7.77 -21.08
N LEU A 89 -5.50 7.71 -19.74
CA LEU A 89 -5.64 6.47 -18.96
C LEU A 89 -6.95 6.40 -18.17
N HIS A 90 -7.74 7.46 -18.18
CA HIS A 90 -9.00 7.50 -17.45
C HIS A 90 -9.98 6.46 -18.00
N GLN A 91 -10.49 5.58 -17.12
CA GLN A 91 -11.37 4.45 -17.45
C GLN A 91 -10.75 3.34 -18.31
N GLU A 92 -9.42 3.30 -18.43
CA GLU A 92 -8.72 2.29 -19.22
C GLU A 92 -8.15 1.17 -18.34
N GLY A 93 -8.36 -0.10 -18.70
CA GLY A 93 -7.75 -1.28 -18.05
C GLY A 93 -7.75 -1.21 -16.51
N MET A 94 -6.57 -1.41 -15.90
CA MET A 94 -6.36 -1.34 -14.45
C MET A 94 -6.56 0.07 -13.86
N TRP A 95 -6.46 1.12 -14.67
CA TRP A 95 -6.54 2.53 -14.25
C TRP A 95 -7.96 2.97 -13.93
N LYS A 96 -8.99 2.29 -14.46
CA LYS A 96 -10.39 2.62 -14.16
C LYS A 96 -10.69 2.55 -12.66
N TYR A 97 -9.97 1.69 -11.93
CA TYR A 97 -10.12 1.50 -10.48
C TYR A 97 -9.41 2.55 -9.63
N GLU A 98 -8.61 3.43 -10.25
CA GLU A 98 -7.99 4.55 -9.55
C GLU A 98 -9.01 5.64 -9.20
N CYS A 99 -10.17 5.68 -9.86
CA CYS A 99 -11.14 6.75 -9.68
C CYS A 99 -12.59 6.25 -9.54
N HIS A 100 -13.40 6.97 -8.76
CA HIS A 100 -14.80 6.62 -8.51
C HIS A 100 -15.79 7.17 -9.55
N CYS A 101 -15.33 8.03 -10.48
CA CYS A 101 -16.18 8.76 -11.42
C CYS A 101 -16.84 7.87 -12.51
N GLY A 102 -16.44 6.60 -12.64
CA GLY A 102 -17.01 5.60 -13.55
C GLY A 102 -17.93 4.56 -12.90
N ALA A 103 -18.34 4.75 -11.64
CA ALA A 103 -19.09 3.77 -10.84
C ALA A 103 -20.56 3.57 -11.26
N SER A 104 -20.81 3.31 -12.54
CA SER A 104 -21.91 2.45 -13.00
C SER A 104 -21.36 1.02 -13.12
N ILE A 105 -20.74 0.50 -12.06
CA ILE A 105 -20.25 -0.87 -12.05
C ILE A 105 -21.48 -1.76 -11.90
N THR A 106 -22.00 -2.27 -13.01
CA THR A 106 -22.77 -3.51 -12.96
C THR A 106 -21.87 -4.57 -12.30
N PRO A 107 -22.24 -5.14 -11.14
CA PRO A 107 -21.40 -6.07 -10.38
C PRO A 107 -21.13 -7.42 -11.07
N PHE A 108 -21.42 -7.53 -12.37
CA PHE A 108 -21.61 -8.79 -13.08
C PHE A 108 -20.55 -9.09 -14.13
N ASP A 109 -19.62 -8.17 -14.43
CA ASP A 109 -18.57 -8.41 -15.44
C ASP A 109 -17.15 -8.29 -14.89
N SER A 110 -16.97 -8.64 -13.61
CA SER A 110 -15.65 -8.85 -12.98
C SER A 110 -14.93 -10.12 -13.47
N SER A 111 -15.32 -10.64 -14.64
CA SER A 111 -14.80 -11.87 -15.23
C SER A 111 -13.48 -11.68 -15.99
N ARG A 112 -13.17 -10.44 -16.41
CA ARG A 112 -11.96 -10.13 -17.18
C ARG A 112 -10.86 -9.64 -16.25
N PHE A 113 -9.88 -10.50 -16.04
CA PHE A 113 -8.57 -10.15 -15.50
C PHE A 113 -7.93 -9.09 -16.42
N ASP A 114 -7.90 -7.83 -15.99
CA ASP A 114 -7.26 -6.74 -16.72
C ASP A 114 -5.74 -6.87 -16.58
N ASP A 115 -5.09 -7.35 -17.64
CA ASP A 115 -3.65 -7.62 -17.68
C ASP A 115 -2.84 -6.56 -18.43
N SER A 116 -3.43 -5.40 -18.73
CA SER A 116 -2.85 -4.38 -19.61
C SER A 116 -2.55 -3.08 -18.86
N TRP A 117 -1.36 -2.53 -19.14
CA TRP A 117 -0.95 -1.19 -18.72
C TRP A 117 -1.64 -0.07 -19.51
N ASN A 118 -2.21 -0.36 -20.69
CA ASN A 118 -2.74 0.65 -21.62
C ASN A 118 -1.72 1.77 -21.93
N LEU A 119 -0.44 1.40 -21.90
CA LEU A 119 0.70 2.28 -22.16
C LEU A 119 1.60 1.66 -23.23
N PRO A 120 2.34 2.49 -24.00
CA PRO A 120 3.43 2.03 -24.86
C PRO A 120 4.50 1.27 -24.06
N LYS A 121 5.23 0.36 -24.72
CA LYS A 121 6.22 -0.51 -24.05
C LYS A 121 7.31 0.28 -23.33
N ASP A 122 7.68 1.44 -23.85
CA ASP A 122 8.74 2.28 -23.29
C ASP A 122 8.30 3.04 -22.03
N LEU A 123 7.00 3.02 -21.71
CA LEU A 123 6.43 3.66 -20.52
C LEU A 123 5.99 2.67 -19.45
N CYS A 124 6.09 1.36 -19.68
CA CYS A 124 5.60 0.38 -18.72
C CYS A 124 6.51 -0.84 -18.59
N PRO A 125 6.51 -1.49 -17.41
CA PRO A 125 7.32 -2.67 -17.16
C PRO A 125 6.75 -3.95 -17.79
N CYS A 126 6.45 -3.97 -19.10
CA CYS A 126 5.76 -5.11 -19.74
C CYS A 126 6.66 -6.30 -20.12
N THR A 127 7.97 -6.17 -19.94
CA THR A 127 8.97 -7.21 -20.20
C THR A 127 9.97 -7.29 -19.04
N GLY A 128 10.79 -8.33 -19.03
CA GLY A 128 11.83 -8.48 -17.99
C GLY A 128 12.82 -7.31 -17.95
N PRO A 129 13.45 -7.06 -16.80
CA PRO A 129 14.46 -6.01 -16.66
C PRO A 129 15.69 -6.31 -17.54
N LYS A 130 16.31 -5.26 -18.08
CA LYS A 130 17.49 -5.39 -18.98
C LYS A 130 18.76 -5.79 -18.24
N SER A 131 18.82 -5.51 -16.94
CA SER A 131 19.94 -5.84 -16.06
C SER A 131 19.43 -6.55 -14.81
N PRO A 132 20.20 -7.49 -14.25
CA PRO A 132 19.86 -8.11 -12.97
C PRO A 132 19.78 -7.05 -11.88
N LEU A 133 19.00 -7.34 -10.84
CA LEU A 133 18.87 -6.47 -9.68
C LEU A 133 20.20 -6.49 -8.88
N SER A 134 21.10 -5.56 -9.18
CA SER A 134 22.44 -5.49 -8.59
C SER A 134 22.50 -4.66 -7.30
N SER A 135 21.52 -3.79 -7.07
CA SER A 135 21.46 -2.88 -5.93
C SER A 135 20.06 -2.85 -5.32
N ARG A 136 19.99 -2.65 -4.00
CA ARG A 136 18.72 -2.38 -3.31
C ARG A 136 18.29 -0.93 -3.61
N PHE A 137 17.19 -0.76 -4.34
CA PHE A 137 16.62 0.55 -4.63
C PHE A 137 15.95 1.13 -3.39
N ASN A 138 16.19 2.41 -3.11
CA ASN A 138 15.60 3.12 -1.97
C ASN A 138 14.79 4.34 -2.41
N SER A 139 14.56 4.51 -3.71
CA SER A 139 13.76 5.61 -4.24
C SER A 139 13.05 5.22 -5.54
N TRP A 140 11.99 5.97 -5.87
CA TRP A 140 11.35 5.89 -7.19
C TRP A 140 12.32 6.16 -8.35
N ARG A 141 13.31 7.06 -8.18
CA ARG A 141 14.29 7.37 -9.23
C ARG A 141 15.12 6.13 -9.57
N ASP A 142 15.64 5.44 -8.55
CA ASP A 142 16.48 4.26 -8.76
C ASP A 142 15.70 3.14 -9.48
N TYR A 143 14.43 2.93 -9.11
CA TYR A 143 13.57 1.93 -9.75
C TYR A 143 13.30 2.27 -11.23
N TYR A 144 12.98 3.53 -11.54
CA TYR A 144 12.71 3.98 -12.91
C TYR A 144 13.97 3.89 -13.78
N GLU A 145 15.13 4.26 -13.24
CA GLU A 145 16.42 4.11 -13.91
C GLU A 145 16.73 2.64 -14.21
N TRP A 146 16.55 1.73 -13.24
CA TRP A 146 16.76 0.30 -13.43
C TRP A 146 15.81 -0.30 -14.47
N ARG A 147 14.53 0.07 -14.44
CA ARG A 147 13.54 -0.38 -15.43
C ARG A 147 13.66 0.31 -16.79
N CYS A 148 14.53 1.31 -16.91
CA CYS A 148 14.65 2.15 -18.11
C CYS A 148 13.30 2.80 -18.49
N ILE A 149 12.52 3.21 -17.49
CA ILE A 149 11.22 3.89 -17.67
C ILE A 149 11.42 5.38 -17.41
N PRO A 150 10.92 6.29 -18.27
CA PRO A 150 11.07 7.71 -18.04
C PRO A 150 10.18 8.21 -16.89
N LEU A 151 10.64 9.23 -16.16
CA LEU A 151 9.95 9.80 -14.98
C LEU A 151 8.63 10.54 -15.30
N HIS A 152 8.24 10.61 -16.57
CA HIS A 152 6.91 11.09 -16.97
C HIS A 152 5.89 9.96 -17.11
N SER A 153 6.31 8.68 -17.02
CA SER A 153 5.39 7.55 -17.00
C SER A 153 4.63 7.50 -15.65
N PRO A 154 3.30 7.31 -15.66
CA PRO A 154 2.49 7.29 -14.44
C PRO A 154 2.46 5.93 -13.72
N VAL A 155 3.24 4.92 -14.15
CA VAL A 155 3.14 3.54 -13.62
C VAL A 155 3.38 3.44 -12.11
N ALA A 156 4.03 4.42 -11.48
CA ALA A 156 4.20 4.48 -10.03
C ALA A 156 2.86 4.58 -9.27
N LEU A 157 1.79 5.05 -9.93
CA LEU A 157 0.45 5.08 -9.36
C LEU A 157 -0.12 3.67 -9.13
N LEU A 158 0.39 2.64 -9.81
CA LEU A 158 -0.01 1.24 -9.60
C LEU A 158 1.11 0.42 -8.97
N LEU A 159 2.36 0.64 -9.38
CA LEU A 159 3.53 -0.10 -8.91
C LEU A 159 3.85 0.12 -7.42
N HIS A 160 3.25 1.10 -6.76
CA HIS A 160 3.45 1.26 -5.31
C HIS A 160 3.04 0.00 -4.53
N TRP A 161 2.10 -0.82 -5.02
CA TRP A 161 1.72 -2.09 -4.37
C TRP A 161 2.90 -3.08 -4.27
N PRO A 162 3.44 -3.61 -5.39
CA PRO A 162 4.55 -4.55 -5.34
C PRO A 162 5.84 -3.94 -4.76
N LEU A 163 6.10 -2.66 -5.00
CA LEU A 163 7.32 -2.01 -4.48
C LEU A 163 7.25 -1.77 -2.96
N THR A 164 6.06 -1.54 -2.41
CA THR A 164 5.86 -1.51 -0.94
C THR A 164 6.13 -2.86 -0.33
N ILE A 165 5.66 -3.96 -0.95
CA ILE A 165 5.93 -5.33 -0.50
C ILE A 165 7.43 -5.59 -0.52
N PHE A 166 8.09 -5.33 -1.65
CA PHE A 166 9.53 -5.53 -1.78
C PHE A 166 10.31 -4.77 -0.72
N TYR A 167 9.99 -3.49 -0.50
CA TYR A 167 10.67 -2.68 0.51
C TYR A 167 10.37 -3.16 1.95
N ALA A 168 9.14 -3.59 2.25
CA ALA A 168 8.77 -4.19 3.53
C ALA A 168 9.54 -5.48 3.80
N THR A 169 9.65 -6.37 2.82
CA THR A 169 10.45 -7.60 2.93
C THR A 169 11.93 -7.29 3.14
N GLN A 170 12.49 -6.36 2.35
CA GLN A 170 13.89 -5.94 2.53
C GLN A 170 14.15 -5.31 3.91
N LEU A 171 13.17 -4.60 4.45
CA LEU A 171 13.25 -4.02 5.79
C LEU A 171 13.26 -5.12 6.85
N ALA A 172 12.38 -6.12 6.73
CA ALA A 172 12.33 -7.26 7.64
C ALA A 172 13.66 -8.04 7.64
N VAL A 173 14.24 -8.31 6.45
CA VAL A 173 15.58 -8.95 6.33
C VAL A 173 16.66 -8.09 6.98
N ARG A 174 16.70 -6.77 6.67
CA ARG A 174 17.72 -5.85 7.22
C ARG A 174 17.67 -5.72 8.74
N ARG A 175 16.48 -5.85 9.33
CA ARG A 175 16.29 -5.83 10.79
C ARG A 175 16.46 -7.21 11.43
N GLY A 176 16.80 -8.24 10.67
CA GLY A 176 16.96 -9.61 11.16
C GLY A 176 15.66 -10.25 11.66
N LEU A 177 14.51 -9.76 11.20
CA LEU A 177 13.19 -10.30 11.57
C LEU A 177 12.87 -11.58 10.80
N ILE A 178 13.39 -11.69 9.58
CA ILE A 178 13.35 -12.91 8.75
C ILE A 178 14.77 -13.19 8.23
N PRO A 179 15.10 -14.46 7.90
CA PRO A 179 16.38 -14.80 7.26
C PRO A 179 16.47 -14.19 5.85
N GLU A 180 17.64 -14.32 5.22
CA GLU A 180 17.75 -14.05 3.79
C GLU A 180 16.77 -14.92 3.00
N ILE A 181 16.18 -14.34 1.95
CA ILE A 181 15.16 -14.99 1.15
C ILE A 181 15.80 -16.15 0.39
N GLY A 182 15.29 -17.35 0.62
CA GLY A 182 15.71 -18.56 -0.10
C GLY A 182 15.00 -18.70 -1.45
N ASP A 183 14.71 -19.94 -1.83
CA ASP A 183 14.04 -20.25 -3.11
C ASP A 183 12.54 -19.92 -3.11
N GLN A 184 11.95 -19.70 -1.93
CA GLN A 184 10.53 -19.42 -1.74
C GLN A 184 10.33 -18.26 -0.77
N LEU A 185 9.26 -17.49 -0.99
CA LEU A 185 8.81 -16.42 -0.11
C LEU A 185 7.28 -16.49 0.01
N HIS A 186 6.78 -16.66 1.22
CA HIS A 186 5.36 -16.72 1.53
C HIS A 186 4.91 -15.43 2.22
N ILE A 187 4.01 -14.71 1.57
CA ILE A 187 3.50 -13.42 2.05
C ILE A 187 2.01 -13.56 2.32
N HIS A 188 1.58 -13.23 3.54
CA HIS A 188 0.16 -12.95 3.78
C HIS A 188 -0.08 -11.45 3.56
N TYR A 189 -0.89 -11.12 2.56
CA TYR A 189 -1.29 -9.75 2.22
C TYR A 189 -2.68 -9.48 2.80
N LEU A 190 -2.79 -8.56 3.77
CA LEU A 190 -4.04 -8.33 4.48
C LEU A 190 -4.78 -7.09 3.97
N GLY A 191 -6.10 -7.21 3.82
CA GLY A 191 -7.01 -6.12 3.47
C GLY A 191 -6.93 -5.63 2.03
N PRO A 192 -6.82 -6.48 0.99
CA PRO A 192 -6.84 -6.01 -0.39
C PRO A 192 -8.21 -5.42 -0.73
N GLU A 193 -8.22 -4.24 -1.36
CA GLU A 193 -9.44 -3.58 -1.85
C GLU A 193 -9.29 -3.27 -3.34
N LYS A 194 -8.64 -2.16 -3.69
CA LYS A 194 -8.40 -1.75 -5.09
C LYS A 194 -7.49 -2.73 -5.81
N GLU A 195 -6.56 -3.33 -5.07
CA GLU A 195 -5.58 -4.30 -5.52
C GLU A 195 -6.22 -5.54 -6.16
N LEU A 196 -7.43 -5.91 -5.74
CA LEU A 196 -8.19 -7.03 -6.29
C LEU A 196 -8.52 -6.87 -7.78
N PHE A 197 -8.49 -5.63 -8.26
CA PHE A 197 -8.74 -5.26 -9.64
C PHE A 197 -7.47 -4.88 -10.42
N GLN A 198 -6.31 -4.96 -9.76
CA GLN A 198 -5.00 -4.58 -10.29
C GLN A 198 -3.99 -5.71 -10.10
N LEU A 199 -4.47 -6.95 -10.03
CA LEU A 199 -3.66 -8.12 -9.66
C LEU A 199 -2.47 -8.35 -10.61
N ALA A 200 -2.61 -8.01 -11.90
CA ALA A 200 -1.52 -8.13 -12.88
C ALA A 200 -0.29 -7.28 -12.53
N VAL A 201 -0.44 -6.21 -11.74
CA VAL A 201 0.67 -5.37 -11.27
C VAL A 201 1.63 -6.15 -10.37
N PHE A 202 1.15 -7.15 -9.63
CA PHE A 202 1.98 -7.98 -8.75
C PHE A 202 2.93 -8.90 -9.54
N GLY A 203 2.76 -9.05 -10.86
CA GLY A 203 3.72 -9.74 -11.73
C GLY A 203 5.10 -9.07 -11.71
N GLU A 204 5.17 -7.81 -11.30
CA GLU A 204 6.43 -7.11 -11.05
C GLU A 204 7.31 -7.79 -9.99
N LEU A 205 6.72 -8.53 -9.05
CA LEU A 205 7.46 -9.25 -8.02
C LEU A 205 8.41 -10.30 -8.60
N CYS A 206 8.15 -10.81 -9.81
CA CYS A 206 9.07 -11.68 -10.54
C CYS A 206 10.42 -10.99 -10.82
N ALA A 207 10.41 -9.68 -11.11
CA ALA A 207 11.62 -8.91 -11.33
C ALA A 207 12.28 -8.47 -10.01
N LEU A 208 11.48 -8.22 -8.97
CA LEU A 208 11.96 -7.76 -7.67
C LEU A 208 12.57 -8.88 -6.82
N PHE A 209 12.12 -10.12 -6.99
CA PHE A 209 12.65 -11.31 -6.31
C PHE A 209 13.17 -12.33 -7.34
N PRO A 210 14.29 -12.03 -8.04
CA PRO A 210 14.78 -12.87 -9.11
C PRO A 210 15.16 -14.27 -8.60
N GLY A 211 14.61 -15.32 -9.22
CA GLY A 211 14.88 -16.71 -8.86
C GLY A 211 14.09 -17.25 -7.66
N VAL A 212 13.28 -16.41 -7.02
CA VAL A 212 12.41 -16.79 -5.90
C VAL A 212 11.02 -17.14 -6.43
N LYS A 213 10.37 -18.15 -5.85
CA LYS A 213 8.94 -18.41 -6.01
C LYS A 213 8.18 -17.65 -4.94
N VAL A 214 7.36 -16.68 -5.34
CA VAL A 214 6.62 -15.82 -4.43
C VAL A 214 5.20 -16.33 -4.35
N HIS A 215 4.79 -16.87 -3.21
CA HIS A 215 3.39 -17.22 -2.94
C HIS A 215 2.78 -16.14 -2.07
N MET A 216 1.72 -15.50 -2.56
CA MET A 216 1.00 -14.48 -1.82
C MET A 216 -0.43 -14.92 -1.54
N GLU A 217 -0.83 -14.89 -0.28
CA GLU A 217 -2.22 -15.11 0.10
C GLU A 217 -2.86 -13.77 0.46
N LEU A 218 -3.78 -13.34 -0.39
CA LEU A 218 -4.52 -12.09 -0.26
C LEU A 218 -5.77 -12.35 0.58
N ILE A 219 -5.83 -11.78 1.79
CA ILE A 219 -6.84 -12.11 2.80
C ILE A 219 -7.60 -10.85 3.20
N GLY A 220 -8.92 -10.84 3.00
CA GLY A 220 -9.72 -9.70 3.44
C GLY A 220 -11.22 -9.85 3.18
N PRO A 221 -12.05 -9.07 3.91
CA PRO A 221 -13.51 -9.15 3.79
C PRO A 221 -14.03 -8.61 2.44
N ALA A 222 -13.27 -7.74 1.77
CA ALA A 222 -13.63 -7.15 0.48
C ALA A 222 -13.56 -8.13 -0.70
N ILE A 223 -12.87 -9.28 -0.53
CA ILE A 223 -12.81 -10.31 -1.57
C ILE A 223 -14.23 -10.84 -1.85
N PRO A 224 -14.69 -10.85 -3.12
CA PRO A 224 -16.00 -11.40 -3.47
C PRO A 224 -16.09 -12.89 -3.13
N LEU A 225 -17.25 -13.34 -2.63
CA LEU A 225 -17.44 -14.74 -2.23
C LEU A 225 -17.18 -15.75 -3.37
N HIS A 226 -17.50 -15.38 -4.62
CA HIS A 226 -17.27 -16.25 -5.77
C HIS A 226 -15.80 -16.39 -6.18
N ARG A 227 -14.90 -15.55 -5.64
CA ARG A 227 -13.44 -15.60 -5.86
C ARG A 227 -12.70 -16.19 -4.66
N ASP A 228 -13.41 -16.60 -3.61
CA ASP A 228 -12.78 -17.21 -2.44
C ASP A 228 -12.15 -18.55 -2.83
N GLY A 229 -10.86 -18.72 -2.50
CA GLY A 229 -10.04 -19.87 -2.90
C GLY A 229 -9.51 -19.81 -4.34
N GLU A 230 -9.73 -18.72 -5.08
CA GLU A 230 -9.18 -18.55 -6.43
C GLU A 230 -7.66 -18.44 -6.39
N GLU A 231 -6.99 -19.31 -7.16
CA GLU A 231 -5.54 -19.32 -7.37
C GLU A 231 -5.21 -18.72 -8.75
N ILE A 232 -4.26 -17.80 -8.78
CA ILE A 232 -3.89 -17.03 -9.96
C ILE A 232 -2.38 -17.08 -10.12
N ASP A 233 -1.93 -17.66 -11.23
CA ASP A 233 -0.51 -17.70 -11.58
C ASP A 233 -0.14 -16.53 -12.48
N LEU A 234 0.74 -15.66 -11.98
CA LEU A 234 1.34 -14.58 -12.76
C LEU A 234 2.64 -15.09 -13.39
N CYS A 235 2.53 -15.68 -14.57
CA CYS A 235 3.66 -16.22 -15.33
C CYS A 235 4.49 -15.14 -16.06
N GLY A 236 4.21 -13.85 -15.85
CA GLY A 236 4.85 -12.74 -16.55
C GLY A 236 4.39 -11.37 -16.07
N TYR A 237 4.62 -10.36 -16.91
CA TYR A 237 4.30 -8.96 -16.61
C TYR A 237 3.00 -8.56 -17.30
N ALA A 238 2.28 -7.59 -16.72
CA ALA A 238 1.18 -6.94 -17.41
C ALA A 238 1.63 -6.36 -18.76
N HIS A 239 0.80 -6.52 -19.79
CA HIS A 239 1.12 -6.23 -21.16
C HIS A 239 1.06 -4.73 -21.50
N CYS A 240 1.85 -4.29 -22.48
CA CYS A 240 1.70 -2.97 -23.07
C CYS A 240 0.56 -2.93 -24.12
N VAL A 241 0.31 -1.75 -24.71
CA VAL A 241 -0.70 -1.57 -25.77
C VAL A 241 -0.21 -1.96 -27.17
N GLU A 242 1.11 -2.08 -27.37
CA GLU A 242 1.70 -2.37 -28.68
C GLU A 242 1.46 -3.83 -29.11
N THR A 243 0.83 -4.03 -30.27
CA THR A 243 0.52 -5.36 -30.82
C THR A 243 1.75 -6.14 -31.25
N SER A 244 2.81 -5.44 -31.67
CA SER A 244 4.08 -6.04 -32.11
C SER A 244 5.07 -6.28 -30.97
N CYS A 245 4.70 -5.96 -29.72
CA CYS A 245 5.59 -6.15 -28.59
C CYS A 245 5.73 -7.64 -28.25
N GLU A 246 6.95 -8.05 -27.87
CA GLU A 246 7.24 -9.42 -27.46
C GLU A 246 6.40 -9.87 -26.26
N CYS A 247 5.94 -8.94 -25.41
CA CYS A 247 5.06 -9.23 -24.29
C CYS A 247 3.71 -9.83 -24.72
N LYS A 248 3.31 -9.71 -26.00
CA LYS A 248 2.08 -10.31 -26.55
C LYS A 248 2.30 -11.72 -27.10
N SER A 249 3.55 -12.13 -27.29
CA SER A 249 3.92 -13.43 -27.88
C SER A 249 4.08 -14.54 -26.85
N SER A 250 4.14 -14.20 -25.55
CA SER A 250 4.32 -15.15 -24.45
C SER A 250 3.05 -15.94 -24.10
N SER A 251 1.87 -15.53 -24.57
CA SER A 251 0.58 -16.18 -24.26
C SER A 251 0.35 -17.49 -25.03
N GLU A 252 1.08 -17.74 -26.13
CA GLU A 252 0.85 -18.91 -27.01
C GLU A 252 1.81 -20.09 -26.77
N LYS A 253 2.77 -20.00 -25.85
CA LYS A 253 3.78 -21.06 -25.62
C LYS A 253 3.73 -21.73 -24.24
N VAL A 254 2.55 -21.80 -23.62
CA VAL A 254 2.33 -22.77 -22.52
C VAL A 254 1.93 -24.11 -23.13
N GLY A 255 2.90 -24.74 -23.77
CA GLY A 255 2.76 -26.03 -24.44
C GLY A 255 4.12 -26.70 -24.53
N LEU A 256 4.44 -27.49 -23.51
CA LEU A 256 5.42 -28.58 -23.50
C LEU A 256 6.88 -28.21 -23.87
N GLY A 257 7.73 -28.08 -22.84
CA GLY A 257 9.15 -28.45 -22.91
C GLY A 257 10.13 -27.40 -23.44
N SER A 258 10.64 -26.54 -22.55
CA SER A 258 12.01 -26.03 -22.67
C SER A 258 12.66 -26.01 -21.28
N PRO A 259 13.84 -26.63 -21.05
CA PRO A 259 14.33 -26.91 -19.70
C PRO A 259 15.00 -25.72 -18.98
N ASN A 260 15.12 -24.54 -19.60
CA ASN A 260 16.10 -23.53 -19.17
C ASN A 260 15.56 -22.12 -18.83
N TYR A 261 14.27 -21.98 -18.54
CA TYR A 261 13.78 -20.80 -17.81
C TYR A 261 12.95 -21.30 -16.62
N ARG A 262 13.53 -21.28 -15.42
CA ARG A 262 12.71 -21.35 -14.20
C ARG A 262 11.86 -20.09 -14.21
N ALA A 263 10.61 -20.20 -14.66
CA ALA A 263 9.63 -19.13 -14.47
C ALA A 263 9.55 -18.88 -12.96
N SER A 264 10.06 -17.74 -12.49
CA SER A 264 9.67 -17.22 -11.19
C SER A 264 8.16 -17.00 -11.28
N ALA A 265 7.42 -17.89 -10.63
CA ALA A 265 5.97 -17.81 -10.56
C ALA A 265 5.63 -16.99 -9.32
N VAL A 266 4.94 -15.88 -9.54
CA VAL A 266 4.17 -15.23 -8.48
C VAL A 266 2.80 -15.88 -8.50
N THR A 267 2.45 -16.60 -7.44
CA THR A 267 1.14 -17.23 -7.30
C THR A 267 0.35 -16.44 -6.26
N LEU A 268 -0.86 -16.02 -6.63
CA LEU A 268 -1.78 -15.31 -5.75
C LEU A 268 -2.93 -16.23 -5.37
N LEU A 269 -3.24 -16.30 -4.08
CA LEU A 269 -4.40 -17.05 -3.57
C LEU A 269 -5.33 -16.08 -2.83
N LEU A 270 -6.60 -16.06 -3.22
CA LEU A 270 -7.59 -15.15 -2.62
C LEU A 270 -8.36 -15.84 -1.49
N ARG A 271 -8.47 -15.17 -0.33
CA ARG A 271 -9.21 -15.64 0.84
C ARG A 271 -10.17 -14.61 1.38
N LYS A 272 -11.46 -14.88 1.29
CA LYS A 272 -12.48 -14.02 1.86
C LYS A 272 -12.59 -14.25 3.36
N GLY A 273 -12.38 -13.17 4.13
CA GLY A 273 -12.66 -13.15 5.56
C GLY A 273 -11.70 -12.26 6.34
N LEU A 274 -11.89 -12.21 7.66
CA LEU A 274 -10.95 -11.55 8.56
C LEU A 274 -9.77 -12.47 8.83
N TYR A 275 -8.57 -11.91 8.95
CA TYR A 275 -7.36 -12.71 9.08
C TYR A 275 -7.42 -13.69 10.26
N HIS A 276 -7.95 -13.26 11.41
CA HIS A 276 -8.07 -14.10 12.60
C HIS A 276 -9.06 -15.27 12.45
N ASP A 277 -10.04 -15.15 11.55
CA ASP A 277 -11.00 -16.23 11.28
C ASP A 277 -10.42 -17.25 10.29
N CYS A 278 -9.72 -16.78 9.26
CA CYS A 278 -9.22 -17.63 8.18
C CYS A 278 -7.88 -18.31 8.48
N TYR A 279 -7.07 -17.76 9.40
CA TYR A 279 -5.68 -18.18 9.59
C TYR A 279 -5.51 -19.68 9.86
N SER A 280 -6.38 -20.27 10.68
CA SER A 280 -6.27 -21.69 11.05
C SER A 280 -6.42 -22.65 9.87
N ASP A 281 -7.19 -22.27 8.85
CA ASP A 281 -7.32 -23.05 7.61
C ASP A 281 -6.17 -22.79 6.64
N ILE A 282 -5.71 -21.54 6.58
CA ILE A 282 -4.60 -21.10 5.72
C ILE A 282 -3.31 -21.86 6.04
N VAL A 283 -2.90 -21.88 7.31
CA VAL A 283 -1.59 -22.41 7.70
C VAL A 283 -1.47 -23.93 7.65
N LYS A 284 -2.55 -24.64 7.30
CA LYS A 284 -2.48 -26.08 7.01
C LYS A 284 -1.59 -26.37 5.80
N ASN A 285 -1.49 -25.42 4.86
CA ASN A 285 -0.68 -25.56 3.65
C ASN A 285 0.71 -24.97 3.85
N SER A 286 0.80 -23.72 4.32
CA SER A 286 2.07 -23.07 4.61
C SER A 286 1.94 -21.91 5.59
N SER A 287 2.99 -21.69 6.38
CA SER A 287 3.10 -20.51 7.23
C SER A 287 3.72 -19.34 6.46
N PRO A 288 3.31 -18.09 6.73
CA PRO A 288 3.90 -16.92 6.11
C PRO A 288 5.30 -16.65 6.66
N ASP A 289 6.21 -16.21 5.80
CA ASP A 289 7.49 -15.62 6.21
C ASP A 289 7.28 -14.19 6.72
N ILE A 290 6.37 -13.45 6.09
CA ILE A 290 6.05 -12.07 6.41
C ILE A 290 4.57 -11.77 6.17
N ILE A 291 4.02 -10.90 7.01
CA ILE A 291 2.68 -10.34 6.85
C ILE A 291 2.82 -8.89 6.39
N VAL A 292 2.12 -8.51 5.32
CA VAL A 292 2.10 -7.14 4.80
C VAL A 292 0.66 -6.66 4.74
N ALA A 293 0.39 -5.50 5.34
CA ALA A 293 -0.95 -4.93 5.42
C ALA A 293 -0.93 -3.45 4.97
N PRO A 294 -1.11 -3.20 3.66
CA PRO A 294 -1.09 -1.85 3.14
C PRO A 294 -2.34 -1.05 3.54
N ASN A 295 -2.17 0.25 3.78
CA ASN A 295 -3.25 1.15 4.20
C ASN A 295 -4.15 0.59 5.31
N ALA A 296 -3.54 -0.03 6.33
CA ALA A 296 -4.21 -0.94 7.25
C ALA A 296 -5.38 -0.32 8.01
N GLY A 297 -5.31 0.98 8.35
CA GLY A 297 -6.38 1.66 9.07
C GLY A 297 -6.65 1.02 10.43
N ILE A 298 -5.60 0.60 11.15
CA ILE A 298 -5.71 -0.17 12.40
C ILE A 298 -6.56 0.56 13.44
N ALA A 299 -6.40 1.88 13.56
CA ALA A 299 -7.17 2.70 14.47
C ALA A 299 -8.62 2.95 14.00
N ALA A 300 -8.94 2.67 12.74
CA ALA A 300 -10.25 2.91 12.15
C ALA A 300 -11.18 1.69 12.23
N TYR A 301 -10.64 0.46 12.28
CA TYR A 301 -11.44 -0.77 12.26
C TYR A 301 -11.17 -1.65 13.49
N SER A 302 -12.20 -1.87 14.31
CA SER A 302 -12.10 -2.69 15.52
C SER A 302 -11.80 -4.17 15.26
N SER A 303 -12.06 -4.66 14.04
CA SER A 303 -11.72 -6.03 13.62
C SER A 303 -10.22 -6.31 13.63
N TRP A 304 -9.37 -5.27 13.67
CA TRP A 304 -7.93 -5.45 13.81
C TRP A 304 -7.52 -6.02 15.16
N ILE A 305 -8.32 -5.86 16.23
CA ILE A 305 -7.92 -6.28 17.59
C ILE A 305 -7.52 -7.75 17.60
N GLN A 306 -8.41 -8.64 17.17
CA GLN A 306 -8.14 -10.09 17.14
C GLN A 306 -7.03 -10.45 16.14
N SER A 307 -6.92 -9.73 15.03
CA SER A 307 -5.86 -9.95 14.04
C SER A 307 -4.48 -9.55 14.58
N ILE A 308 -4.37 -8.47 15.35
CA ILE A 308 -3.11 -8.05 15.98
C ILE A 308 -2.72 -9.03 17.09
N GLU A 309 -3.66 -9.48 17.92
CA GLU A 309 -3.43 -10.52 18.93
C GLU A 309 -2.93 -11.81 18.27
N LEU A 310 -3.54 -12.23 17.16
CA LEU A 310 -3.09 -13.38 16.39
C LEU A 310 -1.66 -13.20 15.87
N ILE A 311 -1.37 -12.06 15.22
CA ILE A 311 -0.04 -11.74 14.66
C ILE A 311 1.04 -11.82 15.74
N GLU A 312 0.77 -11.27 16.93
CA GLU A 312 1.68 -11.34 18.06
C GLU A 312 1.91 -12.80 18.50
N ASN A 313 0.85 -13.60 18.60
CA ASN A 313 0.91 -14.99 19.04
C ASN A 313 1.67 -15.90 18.07
N ILE A 314 1.51 -15.69 16.75
CA ILE A 314 2.17 -16.52 15.73
C ILE A 314 3.63 -16.13 15.49
N ASN A 315 4.07 -15.01 16.07
CA ASN A 315 5.45 -14.54 16.03
C ASN A 315 6.02 -14.38 14.61
N VAL A 316 5.16 -13.99 13.66
CA VAL A 316 5.55 -13.66 12.29
C VAL A 316 5.71 -12.15 12.16
N PRO A 317 6.79 -11.64 11.53
CA PRO A 317 6.95 -10.22 11.29
C PRO A 317 5.81 -9.66 10.44
N ALA A 318 5.15 -8.62 10.95
CA ALA A 318 4.08 -7.91 10.25
C ALA A 318 4.49 -6.45 10.01
N ILE A 319 4.44 -6.04 8.74
CA ILE A 319 4.69 -4.67 8.30
C ILE A 319 3.39 -4.06 7.77
N PHE A 320 3.01 -2.95 8.35
CA PHE A 320 1.80 -2.20 7.99
C PHE A 320 2.19 -0.91 7.25
N THR A 321 1.26 -0.38 6.47
CA THR A 321 1.34 1.02 6.04
C THR A 321 0.06 1.80 6.31
N ASP A 322 0.18 3.12 6.34
CA ASP A 322 -0.98 4.02 6.43
C ASP A 322 -0.74 5.34 5.68
N TYR A 323 -1.79 6.15 5.55
CA TYR A 323 -1.85 7.29 4.65
C TYR A 323 -1.05 8.51 5.12
N CYS A 324 -0.92 8.71 6.43
CA CYS A 324 -0.25 9.87 7.02
C CYS A 324 0.32 9.57 8.42
N GLU A 325 1.16 10.48 8.93
CA GLU A 325 1.79 10.32 10.26
C GLU A 325 0.77 10.17 11.38
N GLU A 326 -0.36 10.89 11.32
CA GLU A 326 -1.39 10.80 12.37
C GLU A 326 -2.08 9.44 12.38
N ALA A 327 -2.41 8.89 11.21
CA ALA A 327 -3.01 7.56 11.13
C ALA A 327 -2.07 6.49 11.71
N VAL A 328 -0.76 6.58 11.41
CA VAL A 328 0.23 5.67 11.99
C VAL A 328 0.41 5.88 13.50
N HIS A 329 0.40 7.11 13.99
CA HIS A 329 0.48 7.40 15.43
C HIS A 329 -0.68 6.75 16.20
N LEU A 330 -1.89 6.86 15.67
CA LEU A 330 -3.07 6.22 16.25
C LEU A 330 -2.98 4.69 16.15
N ALA A 331 -2.56 4.16 15.00
CA ALA A 331 -2.35 2.72 14.81
C ALA A 331 -1.32 2.16 15.80
N ALA A 332 -0.19 2.85 16.00
CA ALA A 332 0.84 2.47 16.96
C ALA A 332 0.29 2.45 18.40
N SER A 333 -0.53 3.44 18.76
CA SER A 333 -1.18 3.52 20.08
C SER A 333 -2.17 2.36 20.30
N CYS A 334 -2.95 2.00 19.28
CA CYS A 334 -3.82 0.82 19.30
C CYS A 334 -3.02 -0.47 19.48
N ILE A 335 -1.98 -0.67 18.66
CA ILE A 335 -1.11 -1.86 18.75
C ILE A 335 -0.49 -1.97 20.15
N SER A 336 0.07 -0.89 20.70
CA SER A 336 0.67 -0.92 22.03
C SER A 336 -0.35 -1.17 23.13
N SER A 337 -1.60 -0.74 22.96
CA SER A 337 -2.69 -1.03 23.90
C SER A 337 -3.14 -2.50 23.85
N ILE A 338 -3.09 -3.13 22.67
CA ILE A 338 -3.47 -4.54 22.46
C ILE A 338 -2.35 -5.48 22.94
N THR A 339 -1.12 -5.22 22.50
CA THR A 339 0.03 -6.11 22.69
C THR A 339 0.79 -5.85 24.00
N GLY A 340 0.67 -4.64 24.55
CA GLY A 340 1.53 -4.17 25.65
C GLY A 340 2.97 -3.85 25.23
N HIS A 341 3.29 -3.94 23.93
CA HIS A 341 4.64 -3.75 23.39
C HIS A 341 4.73 -2.51 22.49
N SER A 342 5.94 -1.96 22.39
CA SER A 342 6.26 -0.94 21.38
C SER A 342 6.50 -1.59 20.01
N LEU A 343 6.37 -0.79 18.95
CA LEU A 343 6.65 -1.24 17.58
C LEU A 343 8.08 -1.78 17.43
N THR A 344 8.21 -2.96 16.84
CA THR A 344 9.51 -3.57 16.52
C THR A 344 10.20 -2.87 15.34
N THR A 345 9.39 -2.42 14.38
CA THR A 345 9.81 -1.60 13.24
C THR A 345 9.29 -0.18 13.45
N PRO A 346 10.18 0.80 13.63
CA PRO A 346 9.79 2.19 13.88
C PRO A 346 9.08 2.77 12.66
N ILE A 347 8.29 3.82 12.92
CA ILE A 347 7.59 4.57 11.88
C ILE A 347 8.64 5.21 10.95
N GLN A 348 8.51 4.97 9.64
CA GLN A 348 9.38 5.56 8.63
C GLN A 348 8.62 5.80 7.33
N LEU A 349 9.09 6.78 6.54
CA LEU A 349 8.52 7.06 5.23
C LEU A 349 8.74 5.86 4.28
N ASN A 350 7.72 5.48 3.54
CA ASN A 350 7.85 4.55 2.43
C ASN A 350 8.36 5.30 1.19
N PRO A 351 9.56 4.97 0.67
CA PRO A 351 10.07 5.61 -0.53
C PRO A 351 9.22 5.32 -1.77
N PHE A 352 8.44 4.24 -1.74
CA PHE A 352 7.54 3.81 -2.83
C PHE A 352 6.08 4.11 -2.56
N ARG A 353 5.76 5.07 -1.69
CA ARG A 353 4.39 5.58 -1.53
C ARG A 353 3.83 6.07 -2.87
N GLN A 354 2.51 5.97 -3.04
CA GLN A 354 1.84 6.39 -4.28
C GLN A 354 2.06 7.89 -4.52
N PRO A 355 2.57 8.32 -5.69
CA PRO A 355 2.84 9.72 -5.99
C PRO A 355 1.58 10.46 -6.46
N MET A 356 0.50 10.31 -5.70
CA MET A 356 -0.79 10.96 -5.91
C MET A 356 -1.43 11.21 -4.56
N ALA A 357 -1.66 12.49 -4.24
CA ALA A 357 -2.28 12.87 -2.98
C ALA A 357 -3.69 12.27 -2.86
N VAL A 358 -4.06 11.90 -1.64
CA VAL A 358 -5.41 11.44 -1.34
C VAL A 358 -6.36 12.64 -1.35
N GLU A 359 -7.39 12.54 -2.19
CA GLU A 359 -8.46 13.54 -2.25
C GLU A 359 -9.34 13.45 -1.00
N ASP A 360 -9.95 14.58 -0.64
CA ASP A 360 -10.96 14.66 0.44
C ASP A 360 -10.52 14.10 1.80
N SER A 361 -9.23 14.16 2.11
CA SER A 361 -8.71 13.84 3.45
C SER A 361 -9.47 14.58 4.55
N VAL A 362 -9.57 13.98 5.74
CA VAL A 362 -10.25 14.61 6.90
C VAL A 362 -9.37 15.71 7.50
N LEU A 363 -8.04 15.58 7.37
CA LEU A 363 -7.03 16.52 7.85
C LEU A 363 -6.32 17.19 6.66
N PHE A 364 -5.77 18.38 6.86
CA PHE A 364 -4.91 19.05 5.87
C PHE A 364 -3.48 18.50 5.84
N LEU A 365 -3.21 17.40 6.55
CA LEU A 365 -1.95 16.69 6.46
C LEU A 365 -1.78 16.10 5.05
N PRO A 366 -0.56 16.10 4.49
CA PRO A 366 -0.28 15.35 3.28
C PRO A 366 -0.57 13.86 3.49
N CYS A 367 -1.37 13.30 2.60
CA CYS A 367 -1.81 11.91 2.67
C CYS A 367 -1.53 11.23 1.33
N TYR A 368 -0.91 10.06 1.38
CA TYR A 368 -0.57 9.25 0.19
C TYR A 368 -0.86 7.79 0.47
N SER A 369 -1.28 7.01 -0.53
CA SER A 369 -1.38 5.56 -0.34
C SER A 369 -0.01 4.97 0.00
N ASN A 370 0.02 4.08 0.98
CA ASN A 370 1.22 3.45 1.53
C ASN A 370 2.29 4.46 1.98
N CYS A 371 1.90 5.61 2.58
CA CYS A 371 2.83 6.70 2.88
C CYS A 371 3.90 6.32 3.90
N PHE A 372 3.48 5.77 5.04
CA PHE A 372 4.38 5.42 6.14
C PHE A 372 4.34 3.93 6.41
N LEU A 373 5.49 3.35 6.74
CA LEU A 373 5.66 1.96 7.16
C LEU A 373 5.96 1.89 8.65
N PHE A 374 5.45 0.84 9.29
CA PHE A 374 5.71 0.50 10.68
C PHE A 374 5.42 -0.99 10.87
N GLY A 375 5.82 -1.59 11.99
CA GLY A 375 5.61 -3.02 12.13
C GLY A 375 5.84 -3.58 13.52
N ILE A 376 5.33 -4.78 13.70
CA ILE A 376 5.52 -5.60 14.89
C ILE A 376 6.08 -6.95 14.49
N SER A 377 6.78 -7.57 15.42
CA SER A 377 7.10 -8.98 15.41
C SER A 377 6.85 -9.45 16.82
N GLY A 378 6.40 -10.70 16.98
CA GLY A 378 6.41 -11.29 18.30
C GLY A 378 7.85 -11.24 18.87
N GLN A 379 7.94 -11.11 20.18
CA GLN A 379 9.21 -11.32 20.86
C GLN A 379 9.30 -12.81 21.16
N SER A 380 10.34 -13.48 20.65
CA SER A 380 10.75 -14.75 21.21
C SER A 380 10.89 -14.53 22.72
N LYS A 381 10.30 -15.40 23.55
CA LYS A 381 10.56 -15.44 25.00
C LYS A 381 12.03 -15.80 25.23
N VAL A 382 12.95 -14.89 24.95
CA VAL A 382 14.35 -14.99 25.35
C VAL A 382 14.37 -14.57 26.81
N ASN A 383 14.51 -15.59 27.67
CA ASN A 383 14.76 -15.55 29.11
C ASN A 383 14.93 -14.14 29.72
N LYS A 384 13.89 -13.69 30.45
CA LYS A 384 14.00 -12.64 31.48
C LYS A 384 14.72 -13.13 32.77
N ASP A 385 15.41 -14.27 32.73
CA ASP A 385 16.01 -14.92 33.90
C ASP A 385 17.53 -14.74 34.04
N LEU A 386 18.15 -13.77 33.34
CA LEU A 386 19.60 -13.55 33.41
C LEU A 386 20.05 -12.21 34.02
N GLU A 387 19.16 -11.42 34.61
CA GLU A 387 19.52 -10.18 35.34
C GLU A 387 19.38 -10.26 36.87
N THR A 388 19.29 -11.45 37.47
CA THR A 388 19.24 -11.59 38.95
C THR A 388 20.37 -12.37 39.60
N THR A 389 21.49 -12.59 38.91
CA THR A 389 22.70 -13.10 39.57
C THR A 389 23.95 -12.55 38.91
N ILE A 390 24.50 -11.47 39.47
CA ILE A 390 25.91 -11.26 39.87
C ILE A 390 25.95 -10.01 40.76
#